data_AF-A0A7V9U2Q8-F1
#
_entry.id   AF-A0A7V9U2Q8-F1
#
_cell.length_a   1.000
_cell.length_b   1.000
_cell.length_c   1.000
_cell.angle_alpha   90.00
_cell.angle_beta   90.00
_cell.angle_gamma   90.00
#
_symmetry.space_group_name_H-M   'P 1'
#
loop_
_entity.id
_entity.type
_entity.pdbx_description
1 polymer ?
#
loop_
_entity_poly.entity_id
_entity_poly.type
_entity_poly.pdbx_seq_one_letter_code
_entity_poly.pdbx_strand_id
1 'polypeptide(L)'
;MSEIIRKGVVRGLSGAVASQAEIDALVAHVEAAIAKRGDVGKPRAYACLVGRRWAIDRYRHEAARKRAAANAPVKALKAQVRATEAAIRVILLQELEVLLQLSEQSGKAKPHHIAVVRAAVIQGRPWPELVEQFGVSLDTLHQWKHRGLAVVKTRPCSAELRALLGEKAMNRKKKE
;
A
#
# COMPACT_ATOMS: atom_id res chain seq x y z
N MET A 1 16.59 17.61 48.22
CA MET A 1 15.50 17.52 47.22
C MET A 1 15.82 16.55 46.08
N SER A 2 16.96 16.70 45.40
CA SER A 2 17.35 15.87 44.25
C SER A 2 17.37 14.35 44.52
N GLU A 3 17.88 13.93 45.68
CA GLU A 3 17.91 12.51 46.05
C GLU A 3 16.51 11.89 46.24
N ILE A 4 15.54 12.69 46.73
CA ILE A 4 14.14 12.25 46.91
C ILE A 4 13.48 12.02 45.55
N ILE A 5 13.72 12.92 44.60
CA ILE A 5 13.22 12.82 43.22
C ILE A 5 13.87 11.60 42.54
N ARG A 6 15.19 11.45 42.63
CA ARG A 6 15.92 10.30 42.10
C ARG A 6 15.38 8.97 42.62
N LYS A 7 15.21 8.83 43.95
CA LYS A 7 14.59 7.64 44.56
C LYS A 7 13.15 7.41 44.08
N GLY A 8 12.41 8.48 43.79
CA GLY A 8 11.08 8.41 43.19
C GLY A 8 11.11 7.89 41.75
N VAL A 9 11.93 8.49 40.88
CA VAL A 9 12.12 8.08 39.48
C VAL A 9 12.54 6.61 39.40
N VAL A 10 13.60 6.22 40.11
CA VAL A 10 14.13 4.84 40.10
C VAL A 10 13.07 3.84 40.58
N ARG A 11 12.29 4.18 41.61
CA ARG A 11 11.16 3.35 42.06
C ARG A 11 10.06 3.24 40.99
N GLY A 12 9.76 4.35 40.31
CA GLY A 12 8.78 4.39 39.22
C GLY A 12 9.15 3.51 38.03
N LEU A 13 10.45 3.41 37.73
CA LEU A 13 10.96 2.58 36.62
C LEU A 13 10.64 1.08 36.79
N SER A 14 10.35 0.61 38.01
CA SER A 14 9.80 -0.74 38.27
C SER A 14 10.56 -1.88 37.57
N GLY A 15 11.89 -1.81 37.52
CA GLY A 15 12.73 -2.83 36.86
C GLY A 15 12.96 -2.63 35.36
N ALA A 16 12.44 -1.55 34.77
CA ALA A 16 12.84 -1.15 33.42
C ALA A 16 14.34 -0.85 33.38
N VAL A 17 15.03 -1.44 32.41
CA VAL A 17 16.46 -1.16 32.16
C VAL A 17 16.56 0.26 31.60
N ALA A 18 16.99 1.18 32.45
CA ALA A 18 17.31 2.56 32.10
C ALA A 18 18.80 2.79 32.36
N SER A 19 19.46 3.44 31.42
CA SER A 19 20.83 3.91 31.62
C SER A 19 20.88 5.02 32.67
N GLN A 20 22.05 5.21 33.27
CA GLN A 20 22.27 6.28 34.24
C GLN A 20 21.94 7.66 33.64
N ALA A 21 22.30 7.90 32.37
CA ALA A 21 21.99 9.14 31.66
C ALA A 21 20.48 9.37 31.49
N GLU A 22 19.70 8.33 31.24
CA GLU A 22 18.23 8.43 31.14
C GLU A 22 17.59 8.71 32.50
N ILE A 23 18.11 8.09 33.56
CA ILE A 23 17.68 8.38 34.94
C ILE A 23 17.98 9.84 35.28
N ASP A 24 19.18 10.33 34.97
CA ASP A 24 19.59 11.72 35.23
C ASP A 24 18.73 12.71 34.44
N ALA A 25 18.44 12.42 33.18
CA ALA A 25 17.54 13.23 32.36
C ALA A 25 16.10 13.28 32.92
N LEU A 26 15.58 12.14 33.40
CA LEU A 26 14.26 12.08 34.04
C LEU A 26 14.23 12.87 35.35
N VAL A 27 15.29 12.76 36.16
CA VAL A 27 15.41 13.53 37.41
C VAL A 27 15.44 15.02 37.11
N ALA A 28 16.27 15.46 36.16
CA ALA A 28 16.34 16.86 35.75
C ALA A 28 14.99 17.37 35.19
N HIS A 29 14.28 16.55 34.41
CA HIS A 29 12.95 16.88 33.91
C HIS A 29 11.94 17.08 35.06
N VAL A 30 11.94 16.18 36.05
CA VAL A 30 11.07 16.30 37.22
C VAL A 30 11.44 17.53 38.05
N GLU A 31 12.72 17.79 38.29
CA GLU A 31 13.19 18.97 39.02
C GLU A 31 12.75 20.27 38.34
N ALA A 32 12.91 20.36 37.02
CA ALA A 32 12.44 21.50 36.24
C ALA A 32 10.91 21.65 36.29
N ALA A 33 10.16 20.54 36.25
CA ALA A 33 8.71 20.55 36.34
C ALA A 33 8.20 21.02 37.71
N ILE A 34 8.88 20.64 38.78
CA ILE A 34 8.59 21.07 40.15
C ILE A 34 8.92 22.55 40.32
N ALA A 35 10.12 22.97 39.88
CA ALA A 35 10.53 24.37 39.93
C ALA A 35 9.54 25.30 39.20
N LYS A 36 8.95 24.85 38.09
CA LYS A 36 7.91 25.60 37.36
C LYS A 36 6.54 25.60 38.03
N ARG A 37 6.17 24.55 38.76
CA ARG A 37 4.82 24.39 39.35
C ARG A 37 4.72 24.90 40.79
N GLY A 38 5.86 25.17 41.46
CA GLY A 38 5.88 25.50 42.88
C GLY A 38 5.76 24.24 43.74
N ASP A 39 4.98 24.30 44.82
CA ASP A 39 4.87 23.18 45.76
C ASP A 39 3.97 22.05 45.22
N VAL A 40 4.57 20.89 45.00
CA VAL A 40 3.89 19.65 44.59
C VAL A 40 3.42 18.81 45.78
N GLY A 41 3.75 19.19 47.02
CA GLY A 41 3.40 18.52 48.28
C GLY A 41 4.03 17.14 48.49
N LYS A 42 4.13 16.31 47.45
CA LYS A 42 4.68 14.95 47.46
C LYS A 42 5.62 14.72 46.26
N PRO A 43 6.81 15.38 46.24
CA PRO A 43 7.74 15.34 45.11
C PRO A 43 8.20 13.92 44.75
N ARG A 44 8.35 13.03 45.74
CA ARG A 44 8.69 11.62 45.51
C ARG A 44 7.62 10.85 44.74
N ALA A 45 6.34 11.09 45.06
CA ALA A 45 5.22 10.41 44.41
C ALA A 45 5.05 10.90 42.97
N TYR A 46 5.21 12.20 42.75
CA TYR A 46 5.23 12.79 41.42
C TYR A 46 6.37 12.21 40.56
N ALA A 47 7.58 12.16 41.08
CA ALA A 47 8.74 11.55 40.43
C ALA A 47 8.51 10.07 40.08
N CYS A 48 7.87 9.31 40.97
CA CYS A 48 7.50 7.92 40.75
C CYS A 48 6.50 7.75 39.58
N LEU A 49 5.50 8.62 39.49
CA LEU A 49 4.55 8.61 38.38
C LEU A 49 5.23 8.92 37.04
N VAL A 50 6.14 9.89 37.02
CA VAL A 50 6.91 10.23 35.81
C VAL A 50 7.79 9.05 35.38
N GLY A 51 8.53 8.44 36.31
CA GLY A 51 9.34 7.24 36.02
C GLY A 51 8.49 6.07 35.50
N ARG A 52 7.33 5.83 36.11
CA ARG A 52 6.40 4.77 35.66
C ARG A 52 5.83 5.06 34.28
N ARG A 53 5.48 6.31 34.00
CA ARG A 53 4.96 6.70 32.68
C ARG A 53 6.01 6.51 31.60
N TRP A 54 7.26 6.93 31.87
CA TRP A 54 8.37 6.72 30.96
C TRP A 54 8.60 5.24 30.65
N ALA A 55 8.57 4.37 31.68
CA ALA A 55 8.75 2.93 31.49
C ALA A 55 7.65 2.32 30.61
N ILE A 56 6.39 2.73 30.79
CA ILE A 56 5.26 2.28 29.96
C ILE A 56 5.44 2.73 28.51
N ASP A 57 5.80 3.99 28.29
CA ASP A 57 5.96 4.54 26.95
C ASP A 57 7.16 3.90 26.23
N ARG A 58 8.27 3.65 26.95
CA ARG A 58 9.41 2.89 26.42
C ARG A 58 9.00 1.49 25.97
N TYR A 59 8.30 0.74 26.82
CA TYR A 59 7.82 -0.60 26.48
C TYR A 59 6.93 -0.58 25.24
N ARG A 60 6.03 0.39 25.12
CA ARG A 60 5.19 0.57 23.93
C ARG A 60 6.01 0.84 22.67
N HIS A 61 7.00 1.73 22.76
CA HIS A 61 7.89 2.02 21.63
C HIS A 61 8.72 0.80 21.23
N GLU A 62 9.28 0.05 22.18
CA GLU A 62 10.02 -1.18 21.89
C GLU A 62 9.12 -2.25 21.28
N ALA A 63 7.91 -2.46 21.81
CA ALA A 63 6.93 -3.38 21.25
C ALA A 63 6.53 -2.98 19.82
N ALA A 64 6.33 -1.69 19.57
CA ALA A 64 6.05 -1.17 18.23
C ALA A 64 7.22 -1.39 17.27
N ARG A 65 8.47 -1.14 17.72
CA ARG A 65 9.68 -1.40 16.93
C ARG A 65 9.82 -2.89 16.59
N LYS A 66 9.63 -3.78 17.57
CA LYS A 66 9.68 -5.24 17.35
C LYS A 66 8.61 -5.68 16.34
N ARG A 67 7.38 -5.17 16.46
CA ARG A 67 6.31 -5.44 15.48
C ARG A 67 6.66 -4.90 14.09
N ALA A 68 7.21 -3.70 14.01
CA ALA A 68 7.62 -3.10 12.73
C ALA A 68 8.74 -3.91 12.07
N ALA A 69 9.75 -4.34 12.84
CA ALA A 69 10.82 -5.20 12.36
C ALA A 69 10.29 -6.57 11.89
N ALA A 70 9.39 -7.19 12.66
CA ALA A 70 8.76 -8.46 12.28
C ALA A 70 7.91 -8.33 11.00
N ASN A 71 7.25 -7.19 10.80
CA ASN A 71 6.38 -6.95 9.64
C ASN A 71 7.13 -6.38 8.41
N ALA A 72 8.36 -5.90 8.58
CA ALA A 72 9.18 -5.37 7.50
C ALA A 72 9.36 -6.34 6.32
N PRO A 73 9.72 -7.63 6.51
CA PRO A 73 9.85 -8.58 5.41
C PRO A 73 8.52 -8.81 4.68
N VAL A 74 7.41 -8.89 5.41
CA VAL A 74 6.07 -9.03 4.81
C VAL A 74 5.71 -7.81 3.96
N LYS A 75 6.04 -6.61 4.43
CA LYS A 75 5.84 -5.37 3.67
C LYS A 75 6.70 -5.33 2.40
N ALA A 76 7.96 -5.75 2.49
CA ALA A 76 8.86 -5.84 1.35
C ALA A 76 8.36 -6.86 0.31
N LEU A 77 7.93 -8.05 0.74
CA LEU A 77 7.37 -9.06 -0.14
C LEU A 77 6.10 -8.57 -0.84
N LYS A 78 5.18 -7.90 -0.12
CA LYS A 78 3.99 -7.30 -0.73
C LYS A 78 4.34 -6.25 -1.79
N ALA A 79 5.39 -5.47 -1.57
CA ALA A 79 5.86 -4.51 -2.56
C ALA A 79 6.45 -5.21 -3.80
N GLN A 80 7.22 -6.29 -3.59
CA GLN A 80 7.75 -7.11 -4.68
C GLN A 80 6.64 -7.78 -5.50
N VAL A 81 5.63 -8.36 -4.85
CA VAL A 81 4.47 -8.96 -5.54
C VAL A 81 3.77 -7.93 -6.42
N ARG A 82 3.51 -6.72 -5.89
CA ARG A 82 2.91 -5.63 -6.69
C ARG A 82 3.78 -5.21 -7.87
N ALA A 83 5.10 -5.17 -7.69
CA ALA A 83 6.03 -4.85 -8.77
C ALA A 83 6.01 -5.93 -9.85
N THR A 84 5.99 -7.21 -9.46
CA THR A 84 5.88 -8.34 -10.37
C THR A 84 4.53 -8.34 -11.10
N GLU A 85 3.42 -8.10 -10.41
CA GLU A 85 2.09 -7.97 -11.02
C GLU A 85 2.05 -6.84 -12.05
N ALA A 86 2.68 -5.69 -11.75
CA ALA A 86 2.80 -4.58 -12.69
C ALA A 86 3.64 -4.96 -13.92
N ALA A 87 4.76 -5.67 -13.74
CA ALA A 87 5.60 -6.14 -14.84
C ALA A 87 4.86 -7.15 -15.74
N ILE A 88 4.14 -8.11 -15.13
CA ILE A 88 3.28 -9.05 -15.88
C ILE A 88 2.23 -8.29 -16.68
N ARG A 89 1.58 -7.29 -16.09
CA ARG A 89 0.59 -6.48 -16.79
C ARG A 89 1.16 -5.78 -18.02
N VAL A 90 2.38 -5.26 -17.96
CA VAL A 90 3.06 -4.65 -19.13
C VAL A 90 3.24 -5.68 -20.24
N ILE A 91 3.72 -6.89 -19.91
CA ILE A 91 3.89 -7.99 -20.88
C ILE A 91 2.55 -8.35 -21.54
N LEU A 92 1.47 -8.46 -20.76
CA LEU A 92 0.15 -8.78 -21.28
C LEU A 92 -0.41 -7.68 -22.19
N LEU A 93 -0.18 -6.41 -21.87
CA LEU A 93 -0.57 -5.30 -22.73
C LEU A 93 0.24 -5.26 -24.04
N GLN A 94 1.50 -5.68 -24.00
CA GLN A 94 2.33 -5.82 -25.20
C GLN A 94 1.85 -6.97 -26.09
N GLU A 95 1.48 -8.13 -25.51
CA GLU A 95 0.84 -9.22 -26.24
C GLU A 95 -0.46 -8.74 -26.92
N LEU A 96 -1.29 -7.99 -26.18
CA LEU A 96 -2.52 -7.41 -26.73
C LEU A 96 -2.25 -6.48 -27.92
N GLU A 97 -1.24 -5.61 -27.84
CA GLU A 97 -0.87 -4.71 -28.94
C GLU A 97 -0.50 -5.50 -30.21
N VAL A 98 0.29 -6.58 -30.06
CA VAL A 98 0.64 -7.45 -31.20
C VAL A 98 -0.62 -8.08 -31.81
N LEU A 99 -1.54 -8.58 -30.99
CA LEU A 99 -2.79 -9.18 -31.49
C LEU A 99 -3.70 -8.17 -32.19
N LEU A 100 -3.72 -6.92 -31.72
CA LEU A 100 -4.44 -5.82 -32.36
C LEU A 100 -3.83 -5.50 -33.73
N GLN A 101 -2.50 -5.38 -33.83
CA GLN A 101 -1.80 -5.16 -35.09
C GLN A 101 -2.07 -6.27 -36.11
N LEU A 102 -2.02 -7.53 -35.69
CA LEU A 102 -2.35 -8.63 -36.59
C LEU A 102 -3.81 -8.59 -37.03
N SER A 103 -4.73 -8.16 -36.14
CA SER A 103 -6.15 -8.02 -36.45
C SER A 103 -6.41 -6.91 -37.46
N GLU A 104 -5.69 -5.80 -37.35
CA GLU A 104 -5.66 -4.68 -38.30
C GLU A 104 -5.21 -5.14 -39.69
N GLN A 105 -4.07 -5.83 -39.76
CA GLN A 105 -3.51 -6.37 -41.00
C GLN A 105 -4.45 -7.36 -41.69
N SER A 106 -5.19 -8.15 -40.90
CA SER A 106 -6.13 -9.14 -41.43
C SER A 106 -7.45 -8.56 -41.95
N GLY A 107 -7.72 -7.26 -41.72
CA GLY A 107 -8.98 -6.60 -42.08
C GLY A 107 -10.22 -7.10 -41.31
N LYS A 108 -10.05 -8.02 -40.35
CA LYS A 108 -11.16 -8.61 -39.59
C LYS A 108 -11.78 -7.66 -38.56
N ALA A 109 -11.07 -6.60 -38.18
CA ALA A 109 -11.56 -5.59 -37.24
C ALA A 109 -11.61 -4.21 -37.90
N LYS A 110 -12.66 -3.45 -37.61
CA LYS A 110 -12.77 -2.06 -38.07
C LYS A 110 -11.72 -1.19 -37.35
N PRO A 111 -11.08 -0.23 -38.04
CA PRO A 111 -10.03 0.59 -37.45
C PRO A 111 -10.44 1.31 -36.15
N HIS A 112 -11.67 1.83 -36.08
CA HIS A 112 -12.17 2.50 -34.88
C HIS A 112 -12.36 1.55 -33.68
N HIS A 113 -12.67 0.27 -33.91
CA HIS A 113 -12.72 -0.71 -32.81
C HIS A 113 -11.32 -0.93 -32.22
N ILE A 114 -10.30 -1.05 -33.08
CA ILE A 114 -8.90 -1.25 -32.66
C ILE A 114 -8.39 0.00 -31.92
N ALA A 115 -8.65 1.18 -32.48
CA ALA A 115 -8.23 2.46 -31.91
C ALA A 115 -8.79 2.65 -30.49
N VAL A 116 -10.08 2.33 -30.26
CA VAL A 116 -10.67 2.41 -28.91
C VAL A 116 -10.05 1.41 -27.94
N VAL A 117 -9.78 0.16 -28.36
CA VAL A 117 -9.13 -0.81 -27.47
C VAL A 117 -7.72 -0.33 -27.08
N ARG A 118 -6.93 0.15 -28.04
CA ARG A 118 -5.59 0.69 -27.79
C ARG A 118 -5.64 1.88 -26.81
N ALA A 119 -6.55 2.83 -27.04
CA ALA A 119 -6.67 4.02 -26.20
C ALA A 119 -7.17 3.70 -24.77
N ALA A 120 -8.20 2.85 -24.64
CA ALA A 120 -8.82 2.56 -23.34
C ALA A 120 -8.07 1.51 -22.52
N VAL A 121 -7.47 0.49 -23.16
CA VAL A 121 -6.89 -0.68 -22.46
C VAL A 121 -5.39 -0.58 -22.33
N ILE A 122 -4.69 -0.20 -23.40
CA ILE A 122 -3.22 -0.16 -23.43
C ILE A 122 -2.72 1.17 -22.89
N GLN A 123 -3.29 2.29 -23.36
CA GLN A 123 -2.90 3.63 -22.92
C GLN A 123 -3.62 4.05 -21.63
N GLY A 124 -4.71 3.39 -21.26
CA GLY A 124 -5.47 3.70 -20.04
C GLY A 124 -6.13 5.07 -20.05
N ARG A 125 -6.46 5.62 -21.22
CA ARG A 125 -7.11 6.94 -21.31
C ARG A 125 -8.51 6.90 -20.69
N PRO A 126 -8.90 7.94 -19.95
CA PRO A 126 -10.21 8.01 -19.33
C PRO A 126 -11.31 8.18 -20.38
N TRP A 127 -12.48 7.61 -20.11
CA TRP A 127 -13.60 7.61 -21.05
C TRP A 127 -14.07 8.99 -21.56
N PRO A 128 -14.12 10.06 -20.73
CA PRO A 128 -14.49 11.39 -21.21
C PRO A 128 -13.57 11.91 -22.32
N GLU A 129 -12.25 11.74 -22.18
CA GLU A 129 -11.29 12.13 -23.23
C GLU A 129 -11.51 11.35 -24.53
N LEU A 130 -11.92 10.08 -24.43
CA LEU A 130 -12.24 9.27 -25.61
C LEU A 130 -13.55 9.72 -26.26
N VAL A 131 -14.56 10.12 -25.49
CA VAL A 131 -15.82 10.68 -26.04
C VAL A 131 -15.52 11.92 -26.86
N GLU A 132 -14.69 12.82 -26.34
CA GLU A 132 -14.24 14.02 -27.05
C GLU A 132 -13.41 13.68 -28.29
N GLN A 133 -12.43 12.77 -28.16
CA GLN A 133 -11.54 12.38 -29.24
C GLN A 133 -12.28 11.72 -30.42
N PHE A 134 -13.26 10.86 -30.15
CA PHE A 134 -13.97 10.09 -31.17
C PHE A 134 -15.29 10.73 -31.58
N GLY A 135 -15.79 11.74 -30.86
CA GLY A 135 -17.05 12.43 -31.14
C GLY A 135 -18.28 11.52 -31.05
N VAL A 136 -18.24 10.48 -30.22
CA VAL A 136 -19.34 9.50 -30.07
C VAL A 136 -19.68 9.27 -28.61
N SER A 137 -20.90 8.79 -28.37
CA SER A 137 -21.38 8.48 -27.02
C SER A 137 -20.53 7.42 -26.32
N LEU A 138 -20.55 7.44 -24.98
CA LEU A 138 -19.89 6.45 -24.15
C LEU A 138 -20.35 5.01 -24.48
N ASP A 139 -21.64 4.81 -24.72
CA ASP A 139 -22.19 3.51 -25.10
C ASP A 139 -21.59 2.99 -26.42
N THR A 140 -21.43 3.88 -27.40
CA THR A 140 -20.78 3.55 -28.67
C THR A 140 -19.33 3.13 -28.46
N LEU A 141 -18.58 3.84 -27.60
CA LEU A 141 -17.20 3.48 -27.27
C LEU A 141 -17.11 2.11 -26.58
N HIS A 142 -18.01 1.81 -25.64
CA HIS A 142 -18.06 0.50 -25.02
C HIS A 142 -18.34 -0.61 -26.04
N GLN A 143 -19.30 -0.39 -26.96
CA GLN A 143 -19.59 -1.34 -28.05
C GLN A 143 -18.37 -1.55 -28.96
N TRP A 144 -17.68 -0.47 -29.33
CA TRP A 144 -16.46 -0.54 -30.16
C TRP A 144 -15.34 -1.29 -29.46
N LYS A 145 -15.12 -1.03 -28.17
CA LYS A 145 -14.17 -1.79 -27.33
C LYS A 145 -14.53 -3.28 -27.31
N HIS A 146 -15.78 -3.63 -27.03
CA HIS A 146 -16.21 -5.02 -26.95
C HIS A 146 -16.03 -5.75 -28.29
N ARG A 147 -16.38 -5.11 -29.40
CA ARG A 147 -16.18 -5.68 -30.75
C ARG A 147 -14.70 -5.82 -31.11
N GLY A 148 -13.86 -4.85 -30.74
CA GLY A 148 -12.41 -4.94 -30.92
C GLY A 148 -11.81 -6.11 -30.15
N LEU A 149 -12.17 -6.24 -28.88
CA LEU A 149 -11.73 -7.36 -28.03
C LEU A 149 -12.25 -8.71 -28.53
N ALA A 150 -13.48 -8.78 -29.04
CA ALA A 150 -14.04 -10.01 -29.59
C ALA A 150 -13.19 -10.57 -30.75
N VAL A 151 -12.68 -9.69 -31.63
CA VAL A 151 -11.80 -10.12 -32.73
C VAL A 151 -10.47 -10.63 -32.20
N VAL A 152 -9.86 -9.94 -31.23
CA VAL A 152 -8.60 -10.37 -30.59
C VAL A 152 -8.75 -11.75 -29.95
N LYS A 153 -9.86 -12.01 -29.28
CA LYS A 153 -10.15 -13.29 -28.60
C LYS A 153 -10.26 -14.48 -29.53
N THR A 154 -10.49 -14.27 -30.83
CA THR A 154 -10.48 -15.37 -31.82
C THR A 154 -9.08 -15.89 -32.12
N ARG A 155 -8.02 -15.19 -31.67
CA ARG A 155 -6.63 -15.56 -31.90
C ARG A 155 -6.06 -16.33 -30.71
N PRO A 156 -5.05 -17.21 -30.94
CA PRO A 156 -4.29 -17.81 -29.86
C PRO A 156 -3.64 -16.72 -29.00
N CYS A 157 -3.93 -16.75 -27.71
CA CYS A 157 -3.40 -15.83 -26.70
C CYS A 157 -3.21 -16.56 -25.36
N SER A 158 -2.35 -16.00 -24.50
CA SER A 158 -2.08 -16.51 -23.15
C SER A 158 -3.35 -16.59 -22.30
N ALA A 159 -3.36 -17.50 -21.32
CA ALA A 159 -4.50 -17.64 -20.40
C ALA A 159 -4.64 -16.39 -19.51
N GLU A 160 -3.51 -15.80 -19.17
CA GLU A 160 -3.33 -14.59 -18.38
C GLU A 160 -3.92 -13.38 -19.11
N LEU A 161 -3.69 -13.25 -20.43
CA LEU A 161 -4.31 -12.18 -21.21
C LEU A 161 -5.84 -12.35 -21.28
N ARG A 162 -6.34 -13.58 -21.45
CA ARG A 162 -7.80 -13.84 -21.41
C ARG A 162 -8.42 -13.44 -20.07
N ALA A 163 -7.77 -13.81 -18.97
CA ALA A 163 -8.19 -13.43 -17.63
C ALA A 163 -8.19 -11.90 -17.45
N LEU A 164 -7.15 -11.20 -17.92
CA LEU A 164 -7.06 -9.74 -17.88
C LEU A 164 -8.18 -9.06 -18.69
N LEU A 165 -8.57 -9.65 -19.82
CA LEU A 165 -9.66 -9.16 -20.67
C LEU A 165 -11.06 -9.53 -20.16
N GLY A 166 -11.17 -10.10 -18.95
CA GLY A 166 -12.44 -10.41 -18.30
C GLY A 166 -13.09 -11.71 -18.76
N GLU A 167 -12.36 -12.60 -19.43
CA GLU A 167 -12.83 -13.98 -19.61
C GLU A 167 -12.60 -14.74 -18.30
N LYS A 168 -13.68 -14.96 -17.55
CA LYS A 168 -13.76 -16.14 -16.68
C LYS A 168 -13.41 -17.33 -17.58
N ALA A 169 -12.50 -18.19 -17.13
CA ALA A 169 -12.12 -19.41 -17.82
C ALA A 169 -13.37 -20.26 -18.16
N MET A 170 -14.01 -19.99 -19.29
CA MET A 170 -14.98 -20.89 -19.89
C MET A 170 -14.17 -21.96 -20.58
N ASN A 171 -13.86 -23.01 -19.82
CA ASN A 171 -13.89 -24.37 -20.34
C ASN A 171 -13.75 -25.38 -19.21
N ARG A 172 -14.83 -26.14 -18.98
CA ARG A 172 -14.80 -27.60 -19.19
C ARG A 172 -16.22 -28.17 -19.16
N LYS A 173 -16.51 -28.95 -20.22
CA LYS A 173 -17.63 -29.89 -20.44
C LYS A 173 -18.91 -29.35 -21.08
N LYS A 174 -18.85 -29.14 -22.40
CA LYS A 174 -19.85 -29.68 -23.33
C LYS A 174 -19.12 -30.58 -24.33
N LYS A 175 -19.69 -31.77 -24.56
CA LYS A 175 -19.23 -32.98 -25.28
C LYS A 175 -19.11 -34.11 -24.27
N GLU A 176 -19.80 -35.23 -24.40
CA GLU A 176 -20.86 -35.71 -25.29
C GLU A 176 -21.48 -36.88 -24.51
#